data_AF-A0A318TPJ7-F1
#
_entry.id   AF-A0A318TPJ7-F1
#
_cell.length_a   1.000
_cell.length_b   1.000
_cell.length_c   1.000
_cell.angle_alpha   90.00
_cell.angle_beta   90.00
_cell.angle_gamma   90.00
#
_symmetry.space_group_name_H-M   'P 1'
#
loop_
_entity.id
_entity.type
_entity.pdbx_description
1 polymer ?
#
loop_
_entity_poly.entity_id
_entity_poly.type
_entity_poly.pdbx_seq_one_letter_code
_entity_poly.pdbx_strand_id
1 'polypeptide(L)' 'MSTATNTTPRRDVDLSAAVAAYSGRTLLGWLKHKSERCEAITPDGRSLGLYNNVRAAWGALAELHHQGAPA' A
#
# COMPACT_ATOMS: atom_id res chain seq x y z
N MET A 1 22.18 -2.17 -30.26
CA MET A 1 22.73 -1.69 -28.97
C MET A 1 22.01 -0.39 -28.63
N SER A 2 21.32 -0.15 -27.53
CA SER A 2 20.91 -0.93 -26.37
C SER A 2 19.67 -0.20 -25.83
N THR A 3 18.55 -0.90 -25.62
CA THR A 3 17.35 -0.30 -25.03
C THR A 3 17.56 -0.13 -23.53
N ALA A 4 17.80 1.11 -23.10
CA ALA A 4 17.82 1.47 -21.70
C ALA A 4 16.40 1.34 -21.14
N THR A 5 16.08 0.18 -20.58
CA THR A 5 14.89 -0.01 -19.74
C THR A 5 15.10 0.83 -18.50
N ASN A 6 14.43 1.99 -18.46
CA ASN A 6 14.38 2.86 -17.29
C ASN A 6 13.59 2.13 -16.20
N THR A 7 14.27 1.25 -15.46
CA THR A 7 13.71 0.56 -14.30
C THR A 7 13.52 1.60 -13.21
N THR A 8 12.31 2.16 -13.14
CA THR A 8 11.87 2.98 -12.01
C THR A 8 12.24 2.23 -10.73
N PRO A 9 12.91 2.85 -9.74
CA PRO A 9 13.25 2.16 -8.52
C PRO A 9 11.94 1.80 -7.82
N ARG A 10 11.50 0.54 -7.94
CA ARG A 10 10.59 -0.07 -6.98
C ARG A 10 11.31 0.05 -5.65
N ARG A 11 10.93 1.05 -4.85
CA ARG A 11 11.32 1.10 -3.45
C ARG A 11 10.77 -0.19 -2.87
N ASP A 12 11.65 -1.14 -2.58
CA ASP A 12 11.34 -2.26 -1.71
C ASP A 12 10.83 -1.65 -0.41
N VAL A 13 9.51 -1.58 -0.27
CA VAL A 13 8.90 -1.10 0.95
C VAL A 13 9.19 -2.17 1.98
N ASP A 14 10.08 -1.88 2.92
CA ASP A 14 10.37 -2.78 4.02
C ASP A 14 9.06 -3.06 4.80
N LEU A 15 8.53 -4.27 4.64
CA LEU A 15 7.28 -4.72 5.27
C LEU A 15 7.50 -5.33 6.65
N SER A 16 8.74 -5.40 7.16
CA SER A 16 9.06 -6.07 8.43
C SER A 16 8.28 -5.52 9.63
N ALA A 17 7.92 -4.24 9.60
CA ALA A 17 7.12 -3.56 10.63
C ALA A 17 5.70 -3.20 10.16
N ALA A 18 5.25 -3.72 9.02
CA ALA A 18 3.92 -3.42 8.48
C ALA A 18 2.87 -4.45 8.94
N VAL A 19 1.65 -3.98 9.18
CA VAL A 19 0.51 -4.82 9.56
C VAL A 19 -0.37 -5.06 8.33
N ALA A 20 -0.74 -6.32 8.08
CA ALA A 20 -1.61 -6.65 6.96
C ALA A 20 -3.04 -6.13 7.21
N ALA A 21 -3.61 -5.47 6.21
CA ALA A 21 -4.98 -4.96 6.21
C ALA A 21 -5.88 -5.88 5.39
N TYR A 22 -6.93 -6.40 6.03
CA TYR A 22 -7.90 -7.29 5.39
C TYR A 22 -9.30 -6.69 5.40
N SER A 23 -10.11 -7.05 4.39
CA SER A 23 -11.57 -6.97 4.41
C SER A 23 -12.12 -8.38 4.23
N GLY A 24 -12.69 -8.94 5.30
CA GLY A 24 -13.04 -10.35 5.34
C GLY A 24 -11.81 -11.25 5.11
N ARG A 25 -11.82 -12.00 3.99
CA ARG A 25 -10.71 -12.89 3.60
C ARG A 25 -9.77 -12.27 2.55
N THR A 26 -10.05 -11.05 2.10
CA THR A 26 -9.32 -10.39 1.02
C THR A 26 -8.26 -9.46 1.60
N LEU A 27 -7.00 -9.65 1.17
CA LEU A 27 -5.90 -8.74 1.50
C LEU A 27 -6.09 -7.43 0.74
N LEU A 28 -6.23 -6.33 1.47
CA LEU A 28 -6.28 -4.98 0.90
C LEU A 28 -4.88 -4.39 0.72
N GLY A 29 -3.92 -4.78 1.56
CA GLY A 29 -2.55 -4.27 1.54
C GLY A 29 -1.90 -4.31 2.92
N TRP A 30 -1.00 -3.38 3.17
CA TRP A 30 -0.25 -3.26 4.42
C TRP A 30 -0.28 -1.84 4.97
N LEU A 31 -0.23 -1.73 6.29
CA LEU A 31 -0.17 -0.48 7.03
C LEU A 31 1.15 -0.42 7.79
N LYS A 32 2.02 0.54 7.47
CA LYS A 32 3.29 0.73 8.15
C LYS A 32 3.23 1.98 9.03
N HIS A 33 3.46 1.83 10.33
CA HIS A 33 3.64 2.98 11.21
C HIS A 33 4.99 3.67 10.92
N LYS A 34 4.94 4.99 10.72
CA LYS A 34 6.08 5.88 10.53
C LYS A 34 5.95 7.06 11.48
N SER A 35 6.52 6.91 12.67
CA SER A 35 6.42 7.91 13.75
C SER A 35 4.94 8.25 14.04
N GLU A 36 4.52 9.48 13.77
CA GLU A 36 3.17 10.00 14.00
C GLU A 36 2.20 9.73 12.84
N ARG A 37 2.64 9.05 11.78
CA ARG A 37 1.84 8.80 10.56
C ARG A 37 1.79 7.32 10.20
N CYS A 38 0.79 6.97 9.41
CA CYS A 38 0.57 5.62 8.91
C CYS A 38 0.70 5.62 7.39
N GLU A 39 1.56 4.78 6.85
CA GLU A 39 1.67 4.57 5.41
C GLU A 39 0.73 3.45 4.98
N ALA A 40 -0.09 3.67 3.97
CA ALA A 40 -0.83 2.61 3.29
C ALA A 40 -0.04 2.12 2.08
N ILE A 41 0.11 0.81 1.97
CA ILE A 41 0.89 0.13 0.95
C ILE A 41 -0.01 -0.90 0.31
N THR A 42 -0.20 -0.85 -1.00
CA THR A 42 -1.03 -1.80 -1.76
C THR A 42 -0.36 -3.18 -1.84
N PRO A 43 -1.09 -4.26 -2.20
CA PRO A 43 -0.54 -5.62 -2.27
C PRO A 43 0.62 -5.81 -3.27
N ASP A 44 0.77 -4.91 -4.24
CA ASP A 44 1.91 -4.86 -5.18
C ASP A 44 3.11 -4.06 -4.65
N GLY A 45 3.06 -3.61 -3.40
CA GLY A 45 4.16 -2.89 -2.72
C GLY A 45 4.19 -1.39 -3.01
N ARG A 46 3.15 -0.82 -3.63
CA ARG A 46 3.08 0.62 -3.94
C ARG A 46 2.51 1.39 -2.75
N SER A 47 3.22 2.42 -2.31
CA SER A 47 2.71 3.34 -1.28
C SER A 47 1.60 4.23 -1.86
N LEU A 48 0.45 4.29 -1.17
CA LEU A 48 -0.63 5.23 -1.45
C LEU A 48 -0.41 6.60 -0.78
N GLY A 49 0.54 6.66 0.15
CA GLY A 49 0.88 7.88 0.88
C GLY A 49 0.87 7.71 2.39
N LEU A 50 1.14 8.82 3.08
CA LEU A 50 1.15 8.91 4.53
C LEU A 50 -0.15 9.56 5.02
N TYR A 51 -0.76 8.94 6.01
CA TYR A 51 -2.01 9.35 6.62
C TYR A 51 -1.79 9.68 8.09
N ASN A 52 -2.63 10.56 8.63
CA ASN A 52 -2.52 10.99 10.02
C ASN A 52 -2.90 9.89 11.04
N ASN A 53 -3.55 8.83 10.60
CA ASN A 53 -3.92 7.70 11.44
C ASN A 53 -4.17 6.42 10.62
N VAL A 54 -4.24 5.29 11.35
CA VAL A 54 -4.47 3.94 10.79
C VAL A 54 -5.79 3.86 10.03
N ARG A 55 -6.85 4.50 10.54
CA ARG A 55 -8.19 4.43 9.95
C ARG A 55 -8.24 5.05 8.55
N ALA A 56 -7.59 6.20 8.37
CA ALA A 56 -7.51 6.87 7.08
C ALA A 56 -6.66 6.06 6.08
N ALA A 57 -5.55 5.48 6.53
CA ALA A 57 -4.72 4.60 5.71
C ALA A 57 -5.46 3.33 5.27
N TRP A 58 -6.20 2.70 6.19
CA TRP A 58 -7.05 1.54 5.87
C TRP A 58 -8.18 1.91 4.91
N GLY A 59 -8.83 3.07 5.11
CA GLY A 59 -9.88 3.59 4.24
C GLY A 59 -9.40 3.75 2.80
N ALA A 60 -8.20 4.30 2.59
CA ALA A 60 -7.62 4.43 1.25
C ALA A 60 -7.38 3.08 0.56
N LEU A 61 -6.94 2.05 1.31
CA LEU A 61 -6.80 0.69 0.77
C LEU A 61 -8.16 0.08 0.41
N ALA A 62 -9.19 0.30 1.24
CA ALA A 62 -10.54 -0.17 0.97
C ALA A 62 -11.18 0.52 -0.25
N GLU A 63 -10.99 1.84 -0.40
CA GLU A 63 -11.44 2.61 -1.56
C GLU A 63 -10.78 2.11 -2.85
N LEU A 64 -9.47 1.90 -2.84
CA LEU A 64 -8.75 1.34 -3.99
C LEU A 64 -9.28 -0.05 -4.36
N HIS A 65 -9.53 -0.90 -3.36
CA HIS A 65 -10.08 -2.23 -3.58
C HIS A 65 -11.49 -2.18 -4.18
N HIS A 66 -12.36 -1.28 -3.71
CA HIS A 66 -13.69 -1.09 -4.31
C HIS A 66 -13.64 -0.52 -5.73
N GLN A 67 -12.66 0.32 -6.05
CA GLN A 67 -12.46 0.83 -7.42
C GLN A 67 -11.92 -0.24 -8.39
N GLY A 68 -11.24 -1.27 -7.87
CA GLY A 68 -10.71 -2.39 -8.65
C GLY A 68 -11.61 -3.62 -8.72
N ALA A 69 -12.65 -3.71 -7.89
CA ALA A 69 -13.60 -4.82 -7.91
C ALA A 69 -14.66 -4.59 -9.00
N PRO A 70 -14.82 -5.50 -9.99
CA PRO A 70 -15.98 -5.46 -10.85
C PRO A 70 -17.23 -5.67 -9.99
N ALA A 71 -18.27 -4.86 -10.25
CA ALA A 71 -19.58 -4.94 -9.62
C ALA A 71 -20.25 -6.31 -9.79
#